data_AF-A0AA51DDF6-F1
#
_entry.id   AF-A0AA51DDF6-F1
#
_cell.length_a   1.000
_cell.length_b   1.000
_cell.length_c   1.000
_cell.angle_alpha   90.00
_cell.angle_beta   90.00
_cell.angle_gamma   90.00
#
_symmetry.space_group_name_H-M   'P 1'
#
loop_
_entity.id
_entity.type
_entity.pdbx_description
1 polymer ?
#
loop_
_entity_poly.entity_id
_entity_poly.type
_entity_poly.pdbx_seq_one_letter_code
_entity_poly.pdbx_strand_id
1 'polypeptide(L)'
;MTKKINIVKQYKRGEKNMPKPFTEQEREYIKTRLKEEAKECLNRYGIKKTTVDELVKRVNIPKGTFYLFYDSKELLLFDVINDVHDDIQNCVIHGLQALSGNIDSEVLAEFLFSFYKKVENTFLLKILTNGELELLMRKLPLDIVEEHLAHDDLIIENILGIIPHRNNVDIKYFSGALRGIFMSMLHKREIGEDVFDPSLKLMIRGIAIQLTEEQND
;
A
#
# COMPACT_ATOMS: atom_id res chain seq x y z
N MET A 1 -28.62 17.13 2.64
CA MET A 1 -28.46 18.49 2.06
C MET A 1 -27.34 19.19 2.79
N THR A 2 -26.18 19.23 2.14
CA THR A 2 -24.89 19.65 2.70
C THR A 2 -24.83 21.17 2.87
N LYS A 3 -24.58 21.64 4.10
CA LYS A 3 -24.41 23.06 4.42
C LYS A 3 -23.11 23.58 3.78
N LYS A 4 -23.25 24.37 2.71
CA LYS A 4 -22.18 25.24 2.21
C LYS A 4 -21.96 26.36 3.21
N ILE A 5 -20.79 26.40 3.85
CA ILE A 5 -20.37 27.52 4.69
C ILE A 5 -19.78 28.57 3.75
N ASN A 6 -20.57 29.62 3.46
CA ASN A 6 -20.11 30.84 2.81
C ASN A 6 -19.58 31.79 3.89
N ILE A 7 -18.29 32.15 3.85
CA ILE A 7 -17.74 33.24 4.66
C ILE A 7 -17.25 34.32 3.70
N VAL A 8 -18.03 35.40 3.57
CA VAL A 8 -17.53 36.66 3.00
C VAL A 8 -18.03 37.83 3.85
N LYS A 9 -17.10 38.77 4.10
CA LYS A 9 -17.18 40.12 4.69
C LYS A 9 -16.83 40.18 6.19
N GLN A 10 -15.98 41.09 6.69
CA GLN A 10 -15.61 42.44 6.26
C GLN A 10 -14.13 42.75 6.60
N TYR A 11 -13.39 43.40 5.70
CA TYR A 11 -12.04 43.90 5.97
C TYR A 11 -12.10 45.34 6.49
N LYS A 12 -11.70 45.56 7.75
CA LYS A 12 -11.27 46.89 8.23
C LYS A 12 -9.77 47.05 7.95
N ARG A 13 -9.44 48.22 7.41
CA ARG A 13 -8.15 48.64 6.87
C ARG A 13 -7.20 49.00 8.02
N GLY A 14 -6.11 48.24 8.17
CA GLY A 14 -4.99 48.65 9.03
C GLY A 14 -4.37 47.53 9.86
N GLU A 15 -3.79 46.52 9.21
CA GLU A 15 -2.65 45.71 9.69
C GLU A 15 -2.32 44.72 8.56
N LYS A 16 -1.04 44.59 8.20
CA LYS A 16 -0.58 43.77 7.07
C LYS A 16 -1.00 42.31 7.27
N ASN A 17 -1.89 41.82 6.40
CA ASN A 17 -2.35 40.44 6.27
C ASN A 17 -1.17 39.46 6.16
N MET A 18 -0.68 38.93 7.28
CA MET A 18 -0.05 37.62 7.28
C MET A 18 -1.20 36.61 7.41
N PRO A 19 -1.37 35.65 6.47
CA PRO A 19 -2.39 34.63 6.62
C PRO A 19 -2.17 33.91 7.95
N LYS A 20 -3.23 33.76 8.75
CA LYS A 20 -3.14 33.02 10.02
C LYS A 20 -2.59 31.63 9.72
N PRO A 21 -1.57 31.15 10.45
CA PRO A 21 -1.12 29.78 10.31
C PRO A 21 -2.28 28.83 10.62
N PHE A 22 -2.37 27.73 9.86
CA PHE A 22 -3.34 26.68 10.11
C PHE A 22 -3.18 26.15 11.54
N THR A 23 -4.31 25.90 12.20
CA THR A 23 -4.35 25.13 13.45
C THR A 23 -3.92 23.68 13.18
N GLU A 24 -3.51 22.97 14.24
CA GLU A 24 -3.10 21.55 14.09
C GLU A 24 -4.22 20.69 13.51
N GLN A 25 -5.46 20.91 13.95
CA GLN A 25 -6.65 20.22 13.42
C GLN A 25 -6.87 20.49 11.92
N GLU A 26 -6.67 21.73 11.48
CA GLU A 26 -6.77 22.07 10.05
C GLU A 26 -5.62 21.44 9.24
N ARG A 27 -4.41 21.40 9.79
CA ARG A 27 -3.27 20.75 9.16
C ARG A 27 -3.51 19.26 8.99
N GLU A 28 -3.96 18.58 10.04
CA GLU A 28 -4.28 17.16 10.01
C GLU A 28 -5.40 16.87 9.01
N TYR A 29 -6.48 17.65 9.04
CA TYR A 29 -7.57 17.53 8.07
C TYR A 29 -7.09 17.67 6.61
N ILE A 30 -6.29 18.71 6.31
CA ILE A 30 -5.77 18.92 4.95
C ILE A 30 -4.83 17.78 4.54
N LYS A 31 -3.94 17.33 5.43
CA LYS A 31 -3.03 16.22 5.15
C LYS A 31 -3.80 14.94 4.83
N THR A 32 -4.81 14.60 5.63
CA THR A 32 -5.68 13.44 5.39
C THR A 32 -6.41 13.55 4.05
N ARG A 33 -7.02 14.71 3.75
CA ARG A 33 -7.70 14.94 2.47
C ARG A 33 -6.74 14.84 1.27
N LEU A 34 -5.50 15.30 1.40
CA LEU A 34 -4.48 15.13 0.36
C LEU A 34 -4.16 13.66 0.10
N LYS A 35 -3.99 12.85 1.16
CA LYS A 35 -3.73 11.41 1.04
C LYS A 35 -4.92 10.66 0.43
N GLU A 36 -6.15 10.96 0.85
CA GLU A 36 -7.37 10.38 0.28
C GLU A 36 -7.50 10.67 -1.22
N GLU A 37 -7.38 11.93 -1.63
CA GLU A 37 -7.51 12.30 -3.05
C GLU A 37 -6.34 11.78 -3.90
N ALA A 38 -5.14 11.67 -3.32
CA ALA A 38 -4.01 11.02 -3.96
C ALA A 38 -4.25 9.53 -4.17
N LYS A 39 -4.83 8.81 -3.19
CA LYS A 39 -5.22 7.39 -3.31
C LYS A 39 -6.22 7.20 -4.46
N GLU A 40 -7.23 8.05 -4.54
CA GLU A 40 -8.21 8.04 -5.64
C GLU A 40 -7.56 8.33 -7.00
N CYS A 41 -6.64 9.29 -7.06
CA CYS A 41 -5.92 9.62 -8.29
C CYS A 41 -4.99 8.48 -8.73
N LEU A 42 -4.27 7.82 -7.80
CA LEU A 42 -3.44 6.66 -8.09
C LEU A 42 -4.28 5.50 -8.63
N ASN A 43 -5.42 5.24 -8.00
CA ASN A 43 -6.34 4.18 -8.42
C ASN A 43 -6.89 4.39 -9.83
N ARG A 44 -7.22 5.64 -10.18
CA ARG A 44 -7.84 5.95 -11.47
C ARG A 44 -6.84 6.24 -12.59
N TYR A 45 -5.74 6.91 -12.28
CA TYR A 45 -4.87 7.54 -13.29
C TYR A 45 -3.42 7.07 -13.23
N GLY A 46 -2.99 6.42 -12.14
CA GLY A 46 -1.59 6.10 -11.90
C GLY A 46 -0.75 7.32 -11.48
N ILE A 47 0.55 7.11 -11.30
CA ILE A 47 1.51 8.10 -10.80
C ILE A 47 1.73 9.20 -11.84
N LYS A 48 1.91 8.82 -13.11
CA LYS A 48 2.30 9.76 -14.17
C LYS A 48 1.26 10.85 -14.42
N LYS A 49 -0.02 10.49 -14.37
CA LYS A 49 -1.14 11.40 -14.68
C LYS A 49 -1.67 12.15 -13.45
N THR A 50 -1.22 11.79 -12.25
CA THR A 50 -1.57 12.52 -11.03
C THR A 50 -0.73 13.79 -10.92
N THR A 51 -1.38 14.96 -10.85
CA THR A 51 -0.73 16.27 -10.82
C THR A 51 -1.11 17.05 -9.56
N VAL A 52 -0.24 17.96 -9.12
CA VAL A 52 -0.53 18.86 -7.99
C VAL A 52 -1.80 19.67 -8.26
N ASP A 53 -2.00 20.14 -9.48
CA ASP A 53 -3.17 20.96 -9.85
C ASP A 53 -4.49 20.20 -9.71
N GLU A 54 -4.52 18.92 -10.08
CA GLU A 54 -5.70 18.07 -9.88
C GLU A 54 -5.94 17.78 -8.39
N LEU A 55 -4.88 17.49 -7.61
CA LEU A 55 -4.98 17.22 -6.18
C LEU A 55 -5.51 18.42 -5.39
N VAL A 56 -4.94 19.60 -5.61
CA VAL A 56 -5.34 20.82 -4.88
C VAL A 56 -6.75 21.27 -5.25
N LYS A 57 -7.17 21.02 -6.50
CA LYS A 57 -8.54 21.26 -6.95
C LYS A 57 -9.53 20.35 -6.24
N ARG A 58 -9.20 19.07 -6.05
CA ARG A 58 -10.05 18.09 -5.34
C ARG A 58 -10.17 18.36 -3.84
N VAL A 59 -9.05 18.77 -3.22
CA VAL A 59 -9.01 19.15 -1.80
C VAL A 59 -9.57 20.56 -1.57
N ASN A 60 -9.73 21.35 -2.64
CA ASN A 60 -10.17 22.74 -2.60
C ASN A 60 -9.23 23.65 -1.78
N ILE A 61 -7.93 23.59 -2.10
CA ILE A 61 -6.89 24.45 -1.50
C ILE A 61 -6.08 25.17 -2.58
N PRO A 62 -5.46 26.31 -2.27
CA PRO A 62 -4.49 26.94 -3.17
C PRO A 62 -3.28 26.02 -3.43
N LYS A 63 -2.72 26.10 -4.64
CA LYS A 63 -1.52 25.32 -5.00
C LYS A 63 -0.33 25.56 -4.05
N GLY A 64 -0.13 26.80 -3.60
CA GLY A 64 0.92 27.13 -2.62
C GLY A 64 0.74 26.41 -1.29
N THR A 65 -0.50 26.11 -0.89
CA THR A 65 -0.80 25.39 0.35
C THR A 65 -0.31 23.94 0.30
N PHE A 66 -0.34 23.29 -0.85
CA PHE A 66 0.20 21.92 -1.02
C PHE A 66 1.64 21.79 -0.51
N TYR A 67 2.48 22.76 -0.89
CA TYR A 67 3.90 22.77 -0.55
C TYR A 67 4.17 23.12 0.92
N LEU A 68 3.14 23.37 1.74
CA LEU A 68 3.26 23.45 3.20
C LEU A 68 3.14 22.07 3.87
N PHE A 69 2.78 21.03 3.10
CA PHE A 69 2.58 19.65 3.57
C PHE A 69 3.52 18.65 2.90
N TYR A 70 3.81 18.82 1.60
CA TYR A 70 4.72 17.96 0.85
C TYR A 70 5.57 18.79 -0.12
N ASP A 71 6.88 18.53 -0.15
CA ASP A 71 7.80 19.25 -1.06
C ASP A 71 7.57 18.88 -2.52
N SER A 72 7.00 17.70 -2.79
CA SER A 72 6.68 17.23 -4.12
C SER A 72 5.43 16.36 -4.12
N LYS A 73 4.81 16.20 -5.30
CA LYS A 73 3.74 15.19 -5.45
C LYS A 73 4.30 13.78 -5.26
N GLU A 74 5.53 13.54 -5.69
CA GLU A 74 6.18 12.23 -5.56
C GLU A 74 6.24 11.76 -4.11
N LEU A 75 6.56 12.66 -3.15
CA LEU A 75 6.53 12.35 -1.72
C LEU A 75 5.12 11.98 -1.23
N LEU A 76 4.10 12.74 -1.61
CA LEU A 76 2.71 12.43 -1.26
C LEU A 76 2.26 11.08 -1.85
N LEU A 77 2.58 10.83 -3.12
CA LEU A 77 2.18 9.58 -3.77
C LEU A 77 2.90 8.39 -3.16
N PHE A 78 4.17 8.55 -2.77
CA PHE A 78 4.92 7.51 -2.08
C PHE A 78 4.37 7.22 -0.68
N ASP A 79 4.05 8.26 0.10
CA ASP A 79 3.40 8.13 1.42
C ASP A 79 2.07 7.37 1.31
N VAL A 80 1.25 7.65 0.29
CA VAL A 80 0.00 6.90 0.05
C VAL A 80 0.23 5.47 -0.42
N ILE A 81 1.31 5.20 -1.18
CA ILE A 81 1.68 3.84 -1.57
C ILE A 81 2.11 3.04 -0.34
N ASN A 82 2.88 3.64 0.57
CA ASN A 82 3.27 3.02 1.83
C ASN A 82 2.06 2.74 2.73
N ASP A 83 1.14 3.69 2.89
CA ASP A 83 -0.12 3.42 3.63
C ASP A 83 -0.86 2.20 3.09
N VAL A 84 -0.96 2.08 1.76
CA VAL A 84 -1.65 0.96 1.12
C VAL A 84 -0.87 -0.34 1.30
N HIS A 85 0.45 -0.28 1.26
CA HIS A 85 1.31 -1.41 1.56
C HIS A 85 1.13 -1.89 3.01
N ASP A 86 1.12 -0.97 3.97
CA ASP A 86 0.90 -1.27 5.38
C ASP A 86 -0.52 -1.79 5.65
N ASP A 87 -1.55 -1.20 5.01
CA ASP A 87 -2.93 -1.68 5.06
C ASP A 87 -3.00 -3.16 4.59
N ILE A 88 -2.31 -3.47 3.49
CA ILE A 88 -2.24 -4.81 2.92
C ILE A 88 -1.57 -5.78 3.91
N GLN A 89 -0.45 -5.40 4.52
CA GLN A 89 0.27 -6.22 5.49
C GLN A 89 -0.54 -6.45 6.78
N ASN A 90 -1.17 -5.41 7.31
CA ASN A 90 -2.05 -5.51 8.47
C ASN A 90 -3.26 -6.41 8.18
N CYS A 91 -3.81 -6.37 6.96
CA CYS A 91 -4.86 -7.29 6.54
C CYS A 91 -4.41 -8.77 6.59
N VAL A 92 -3.16 -9.08 6.24
CA VAL A 92 -2.60 -10.44 6.38
C VAL A 92 -2.54 -10.84 7.84
N ILE A 93 -1.92 -10.00 8.66
CA ILE A 93 -1.69 -10.26 10.08
C ILE A 93 -3.03 -10.51 10.81
N HIS A 94 -3.99 -9.61 10.65
CA HIS A 94 -5.30 -9.75 11.27
C HIS A 94 -6.07 -10.95 10.72
N GLY A 95 -5.94 -11.21 9.42
CA GLY A 95 -6.55 -12.38 8.79
C GLY A 95 -6.05 -13.69 9.38
N LEU A 96 -4.73 -13.83 9.56
CA LEU A 96 -4.12 -15.02 10.19
C LEU A 96 -4.51 -15.15 11.66
N GLN A 97 -4.50 -14.04 12.42
CA GLN A 97 -4.91 -14.04 13.82
C GLN A 97 -6.37 -14.51 14.01
N ALA A 98 -7.26 -14.13 13.07
CA ALA A 98 -8.67 -14.52 13.11
C ALA A 98 -8.89 -16.04 12.92
N LEU A 99 -7.95 -16.76 12.29
CA LEU A 99 -8.02 -18.21 12.11
C LEU A 99 -7.87 -19.00 13.43
N SER A 100 -7.62 -18.32 14.56
CA SER A 100 -7.69 -18.88 15.92
C SER A 100 -6.81 -20.12 16.16
N GLY A 101 -5.73 -20.26 15.39
CA GLY A 101 -4.70 -21.28 15.58
C GLY A 101 -4.97 -22.67 14.99
N ASN A 102 -6.12 -22.89 14.33
CA ASN A 102 -6.34 -24.12 13.54
C ASN A 102 -6.00 -23.84 12.07
N ILE A 103 -4.71 -23.73 11.79
CA ILE A 103 -4.18 -23.41 10.46
C ILE A 103 -3.52 -24.67 9.90
N ASP A 104 -4.28 -25.45 9.15
CA ASP A 104 -3.71 -26.52 8.31
C ASP A 104 -3.24 -25.97 6.94
N SER A 105 -2.65 -26.84 6.13
CA SER A 105 -2.10 -26.48 4.82
C SER A 105 -3.17 -25.93 3.87
N GLU A 106 -4.39 -26.45 3.89
CA GLU A 106 -5.49 -26.02 3.03
C GLU A 106 -6.05 -24.67 3.48
N VAL A 107 -6.27 -24.48 4.78
CA VAL A 107 -6.74 -23.22 5.35
C VAL A 107 -5.74 -22.10 5.06
N LEU A 108 -4.44 -22.37 5.26
CA LEU A 108 -3.39 -21.39 4.95
C LEU A 108 -3.33 -21.09 3.45
N ALA A 109 -3.43 -22.12 2.60
CA ALA A 109 -3.38 -21.94 1.15
C ALA A 109 -4.56 -21.11 0.62
N GLU A 110 -5.78 -21.40 1.07
CA GLU A 110 -6.97 -20.62 0.70
C GLU A 110 -6.88 -19.18 1.22
N PHE A 111 -6.39 -18.99 2.44
CA PHE A 111 -6.17 -17.67 3.01
C PHE A 111 -5.18 -16.85 2.17
N LEU A 112 -3.98 -17.40 1.91
CA LEU A 112 -2.95 -16.75 1.10
C LEU A 112 -3.44 -16.48 -0.32
N PHE A 113 -4.10 -17.46 -0.96
CA PHE A 113 -4.67 -17.26 -2.30
C PHE A 113 -5.69 -16.13 -2.31
N SER A 114 -6.62 -16.10 -1.35
CA SER A 114 -7.61 -15.02 -1.23
C SER A 114 -6.94 -13.64 -1.06
N PHE A 115 -5.83 -13.60 -0.33
CA PHE A 115 -5.05 -12.39 -0.13
C PHE A 115 -4.36 -11.93 -1.42
N TYR A 116 -3.70 -12.83 -2.16
CA TYR A 116 -3.14 -12.49 -3.47
C TYR A 116 -4.22 -11.99 -4.44
N LYS A 117 -5.42 -12.58 -4.44
CA LYS A 117 -6.55 -12.06 -5.24
C LYS A 117 -7.01 -10.68 -4.79
N LYS A 118 -6.96 -10.34 -3.50
CA LYS A 118 -7.24 -8.97 -3.03
C LYS A 118 -6.19 -8.01 -3.56
N VAL A 119 -4.91 -8.37 -3.46
CA VAL A 119 -3.79 -7.55 -3.95
C VAL A 119 -3.87 -7.33 -5.47
N GLU A 120 -4.28 -8.34 -6.23
CA GLU A 120 -4.49 -8.23 -7.69
C GLU A 120 -5.47 -7.11 -8.08
N ASN A 121 -6.46 -6.86 -7.23
CA ASN A 121 -7.49 -5.84 -7.46
C ASN A 121 -7.08 -4.43 -6.98
N THR A 122 -5.90 -4.28 -6.38
CA THR A 122 -5.38 -2.98 -5.95
C THR A 122 -4.74 -2.23 -7.12
N PHE A 123 -4.62 -0.91 -6.97
CA PHE A 123 -3.85 -0.11 -7.91
C PHE A 123 -2.34 -0.38 -7.80
N LEU A 124 -1.88 -0.92 -6.66
CA LEU A 124 -0.47 -1.18 -6.40
C LEU A 124 0.12 -2.15 -7.42
N LEU A 125 -0.59 -3.26 -7.70
CA LEU A 125 -0.14 -4.22 -8.70
C LEU A 125 -0.02 -3.57 -10.08
N LYS A 126 -1.00 -2.74 -10.48
CA LYS A 126 -0.96 -2.03 -11.77
C LYS A 126 0.22 -1.06 -11.88
N ILE A 127 0.50 -0.33 -10.80
CA ILE A 127 1.65 0.60 -10.74
C ILE A 127 2.97 -0.17 -10.88
N LEU A 128 3.10 -1.32 -10.23
CA LEU A 128 4.27 -2.19 -10.31
C LEU A 128 4.44 -2.77 -11.72
N THR A 129 3.39 -3.40 -12.27
CA THR A 129 3.42 -4.00 -13.62
C THR A 129 3.78 -2.98 -14.70
N ASN A 130 3.36 -1.72 -14.56
CA ASN A 130 3.64 -0.67 -15.53
C ASN A 130 4.99 0.04 -15.30
N GLY A 131 5.78 -0.37 -14.31
CA GLY A 131 7.06 0.25 -13.95
C GLY A 131 6.94 1.68 -13.41
N GLU A 132 5.75 2.08 -12.95
CA GLU A 132 5.52 3.44 -12.47
C GLU A 132 6.13 3.69 -11.09
N LEU A 133 6.18 2.67 -10.22
CA LEU A 133 6.82 2.77 -8.91
C LEU A 133 8.33 3.00 -9.05
N GLU A 134 9.00 2.27 -9.94
CA GLU A 134 10.44 2.44 -10.17
C GLU A 134 10.77 3.87 -10.60
N LEU A 135 9.97 4.44 -11.51
CA LEU A 135 10.12 5.82 -11.96
C LEU A 135 9.82 6.85 -10.88
N LEU A 136 8.92 6.53 -9.94
CA LEU A 136 8.65 7.34 -8.76
C LEU A 136 9.85 7.34 -7.82
N MET A 137 10.38 6.16 -7.49
CA MET A 137 11.50 5.99 -6.55
C MET A 137 12.75 6.74 -7.00
N ARG A 138 13.04 6.80 -8.31
CA ARG A 138 14.16 7.58 -8.87
C ARG A 138 14.07 9.09 -8.61
N LYS A 139 12.91 9.60 -8.20
CA LYS A 139 12.68 11.02 -7.88
C LYS A 139 12.63 11.30 -6.37
N LEU A 140 12.70 10.26 -5.55
CA LEU A 140 12.68 10.38 -4.11
C LEU A 140 14.10 10.62 -3.55
N PRO A 141 14.21 11.26 -2.38
CA PRO A 141 15.42 11.23 -1.57
C PRO A 141 15.90 9.79 -1.27
N LEU A 142 17.21 9.58 -1.24
CA LEU A 142 17.82 8.24 -1.06
C LEU A 142 17.49 7.61 0.29
N ASP A 143 17.50 8.41 1.36
CA ASP A 143 17.15 8.02 2.72
C ASP A 143 15.74 7.44 2.82
N ILE A 144 14.77 8.06 2.12
CA ILE A 144 13.37 7.58 2.06
C ILE A 144 13.29 6.23 1.34
N VAL A 145 14.11 6.01 0.31
CA VAL A 145 14.14 4.73 -0.43
C VAL A 145 14.77 3.62 0.40
N GLU A 146 15.86 3.92 1.11
CA GLU A 146 16.56 2.96 1.97
C GLU A 146 15.71 2.52 3.18
N GLU A 147 15.00 3.47 3.82
CA GLU A 147 14.11 3.17 4.94
C GLU A 147 12.99 2.20 4.55
N HIS A 148 12.39 2.39 3.36
CA HIS A 148 11.35 1.50 2.85
C HIS A 148 11.84 0.05 2.66
N LEU A 149 13.05 -0.15 2.13
CA LEU A 149 13.60 -1.48 1.88
C LEU A 149 13.87 -2.27 3.17
N ALA A 150 14.21 -1.59 4.28
CA ALA A 150 14.48 -2.23 5.56
C ALA A 150 13.22 -2.75 6.26
N HIS A 151 12.04 -2.21 5.94
CA HIS A 151 10.78 -2.53 6.60
C HIS A 151 10.21 -3.90 6.20
N ASP A 152 10.50 -4.38 5.00
CA ASP A 152 9.88 -5.59 4.43
C ASP A 152 10.28 -6.91 5.13
N ASP A 153 11.53 -7.03 5.58
CA ASP A 153 12.04 -8.28 6.18
C ASP A 153 11.40 -8.57 7.55
N LEU A 154 11.14 -7.53 8.34
CA LEU A 154 10.52 -7.65 9.68
C LEU A 154 9.08 -8.17 9.63
N ILE A 155 8.39 -7.93 8.53
CA ILE A 155 6.96 -8.23 8.43
C ILE A 155 6.72 -9.71 8.13
N ILE A 156 7.58 -10.33 7.35
CA ILE A 156 7.51 -11.78 7.13
C ILE A 156 7.81 -12.55 8.43
N GLU A 157 8.75 -12.06 9.24
CA GLU A 157 9.01 -12.62 10.57
C GLU A 157 7.75 -12.56 11.46
N ASN A 158 7.06 -11.42 11.49
CA ASN A 158 5.81 -11.25 12.23
C ASN A 158 4.70 -12.18 11.73
N ILE A 159 4.52 -12.30 10.41
CA ILE A 159 3.53 -13.19 9.79
C ILE A 159 3.79 -14.65 10.17
N LEU A 160 5.04 -15.10 10.08
CA LEU A 160 5.41 -16.47 10.45
C LEU A 160 5.24 -16.75 11.94
N GLY A 161 5.43 -15.74 12.80
CA GLY A 161 5.17 -15.82 14.23
C GLY A 161 3.74 -16.18 14.60
N ILE A 162 2.77 -15.88 13.73
CA ILE A 162 1.33 -16.14 13.96
C ILE A 162 0.96 -17.59 13.61
N ILE A 163 1.70 -18.23 12.71
CA ILE A 163 1.36 -19.57 12.21
C ILE A 163 1.83 -20.61 13.24
N PRO A 164 0.91 -21.33 13.90
CA PRO A 164 1.25 -22.32 14.92
C PRO A 164 1.81 -23.59 14.27
N HIS A 165 2.60 -24.35 15.02
CA HIS A 165 3.14 -25.65 14.59
C HIS A 165 3.87 -25.62 13.25
N ARG A 166 4.42 -24.46 12.85
CA ARG A 166 5.20 -24.36 11.62
C ARG A 166 6.45 -25.24 11.70
N ASN A 167 6.79 -25.86 10.58
CA ASN A 167 8.07 -26.53 10.42
C ASN A 167 9.24 -25.55 10.55
N ASN A 168 10.43 -26.09 10.79
CA ASN A 168 11.67 -25.33 10.84
C ASN A 168 12.15 -24.92 9.43
N VAL A 169 11.31 -24.17 8.71
CA VAL A 169 11.65 -23.56 7.42
C VAL A 169 12.41 -22.27 7.69
N ASP A 170 13.52 -22.05 6.99
CA ASP A 170 14.24 -20.78 7.05
C ASP A 170 13.32 -19.65 6.57
N ILE A 171 13.13 -18.65 7.44
CA ILE A 171 12.28 -17.49 7.19
C ILE A 171 12.65 -16.80 5.87
N LYS A 172 13.94 -16.77 5.52
CA LYS A 172 14.43 -16.16 4.29
C LYS A 172 13.96 -16.92 3.05
N TYR A 173 13.90 -18.25 3.11
CA TYR A 173 13.42 -19.06 1.99
C TYR A 173 11.92 -18.92 1.80
N PHE A 174 11.16 -18.91 2.91
CA PHE A 174 9.73 -18.69 2.87
C PHE A 174 9.37 -17.29 2.34
N SER A 175 10.05 -16.26 2.86
CA SER A 175 9.95 -14.87 2.38
C SER A 175 10.25 -14.78 0.88
N GLY A 176 11.36 -15.38 0.45
CA GLY A 176 11.75 -15.42 -0.95
C GLY A 176 10.72 -16.12 -1.84
N ALA A 177 10.12 -17.21 -1.36
CA ALA A 177 9.09 -17.95 -2.09
C ALA A 177 7.79 -17.15 -2.23
N LEU A 178 7.28 -16.53 -1.16
CA LEU A 178 6.12 -15.63 -1.23
C LEU A 178 6.39 -14.42 -2.13
N ARG A 179 7.60 -13.85 -2.07
CA ARG A 179 8.02 -12.78 -2.97
C ARG A 179 8.07 -13.25 -4.42
N GLY A 180 8.56 -14.45 -4.69
CA GLY A 180 8.54 -15.06 -6.01
C GLY A 180 7.12 -15.25 -6.56
N ILE A 181 6.20 -15.72 -5.72
CA ILE A 181 4.77 -15.82 -6.05
C ILE A 181 4.21 -14.43 -6.37
N PHE A 182 4.49 -13.42 -5.55
CA PHE A 182 4.05 -12.05 -5.82
C PHE A 182 4.59 -11.52 -7.16
N MET A 183 5.88 -11.73 -7.43
CA MET A 183 6.51 -11.31 -8.69
C MET A 183 5.89 -12.02 -9.90
N SER A 184 5.45 -13.28 -9.77
CA SER A 184 4.74 -13.97 -10.84
C SER A 184 3.44 -13.26 -11.25
N MET A 185 2.78 -12.56 -10.32
CA MET A 185 1.57 -11.77 -10.62
C MET A 185 1.83 -10.60 -11.56
N LEU A 186 3.06 -10.08 -11.59
CA LEU A 186 3.46 -9.03 -12.52
C LEU A 186 3.56 -9.54 -13.95
N HIS A 187 3.63 -10.86 -14.13
CA HIS A 187 3.85 -11.56 -15.40
C HIS A 187 2.68 -12.49 -15.77
N LYS A 188 1.48 -12.17 -15.32
CA LYS A 188 0.27 -12.98 -15.54
C LYS A 188 0.02 -13.25 -17.03
N ARG A 189 0.26 -12.28 -17.91
CA ARG A 189 0.05 -12.42 -19.35
C ARG A 189 1.05 -13.38 -19.99
N GLU A 190 2.30 -13.32 -19.54
CA GLU A 190 3.40 -14.15 -20.02
C GLU A 190 3.25 -15.60 -19.55
N ILE A 191 2.71 -15.82 -18.35
CA ILE A 191 2.41 -17.15 -17.81
C ILE A 191 1.16 -17.75 -18.49
N GLY A 192 0.17 -16.92 -18.81
CA GLY A 192 -1.09 -17.31 -19.46
C GLY A 192 -2.29 -17.02 -18.56
N GLU A 193 -3.18 -16.13 -18.99
CA GLU A 193 -4.31 -15.65 -18.18
C GLU A 193 -5.30 -16.77 -17.79
N ASP A 194 -5.45 -17.79 -18.64
CA ASP A 194 -6.33 -18.94 -18.46
C ASP A 194 -5.81 -19.97 -17.45
N VAL A 195 -4.48 -20.06 -17.29
CA VAL A 195 -3.81 -21.01 -16.38
C VAL A 195 -3.25 -20.36 -15.12
N PHE A 196 -3.21 -19.02 -15.05
CA PHE A 196 -2.52 -18.31 -13.98
C PHE A 196 -3.11 -18.59 -12.60
N ASP A 197 -4.43 -18.46 -12.42
CA ASP A 197 -5.07 -18.65 -11.11
C ASP A 197 -4.88 -20.08 -10.56
N PRO A 198 -5.09 -21.15 -11.36
CA PRO A 198 -4.75 -22.52 -10.94
C PRO A 198 -3.27 -22.70 -10.59
N SER A 199 -2.36 -22.11 -11.38
CA SER A 199 -0.91 -22.21 -11.15
C SER A 199 -0.49 -21.48 -9.87
N LEU A 200 -1.07 -20.31 -9.63
CA LEU A 200 -0.87 -19.52 -8.42
C LEU A 200 -1.31 -20.32 -7.19
N LYS A 201 -2.51 -20.91 -7.24
CA LYS A 201 -3.04 -21.74 -6.15
C LYS A 201 -2.16 -22.97 -5.90
N LEU A 202 -1.63 -23.60 -6.95
CA LEU A 202 -0.71 -24.72 -6.84
C LEU A 202 0.60 -24.33 -6.12
N MET A 203 1.21 -23.21 -6.50
CA MET A 203 2.43 -22.70 -5.86
C MET A 203 2.19 -22.38 -4.37
N ILE A 204 1.10 -21.66 -4.07
CA ILE A 204 0.73 -21.29 -2.70
C ILE A 204 0.50 -22.54 -1.84
N ARG A 205 -0.23 -23.53 -2.36
CA ARG A 205 -0.49 -24.78 -1.65
C ARG A 205 0.81 -25.53 -1.34
N GLY A 206 1.75 -25.57 -2.27
CA GLY A 206 3.07 -26.18 -2.04
C GLY A 206 3.84 -25.51 -0.89
N ILE A 207 3.81 -24.18 -0.83
CA ILE A 207 4.41 -23.41 0.28
C ILE A 207 3.68 -23.70 1.60
N ALA A 208 2.35 -23.72 1.60
CA ALA A 208 1.55 -23.96 2.79
C ALA A 208 1.82 -25.35 3.38
N ILE A 209 1.84 -26.39 2.54
CA ILE A 209 2.22 -27.77 2.91
C ILE A 209 3.59 -27.80 3.58
N GLN A 210 4.61 -27.21 2.97
CA GLN A 210 5.96 -27.20 3.54
C GLN A 210 6.03 -26.47 4.88
N LEU A 211 5.15 -25.49 5.10
CA LEU A 211 5.12 -24.75 6.35
C LEU A 211 4.38 -25.50 7.47
N THR A 212 3.32 -26.26 7.16
CA THR A 212 2.42 -26.82 8.19
C THR A 212 2.47 -28.34 8.37
N GLU A 213 2.92 -29.12 7.38
CA GLU A 213 2.91 -30.59 7.46
C GLU A 213 4.24 -31.12 7.98
N GLU A 214 4.25 -31.86 9.09
CA GLU A 214 5.46 -32.51 9.62
C GLU A 214 6.17 -33.32 8.53
N GLN A 215 7.47 -33.07 8.34
CA GLN A 215 8.30 -33.95 7.52
C GLN A 215 8.35 -35.31 8.23
N ASN A 216 7.54 -36.25 7.76
CA ASN A 216 7.68 -37.65 8.13
C ASN A 216 8.98 -38.16 7.49
N ASP A 217 10.08 -38.10 8.25
CA ASP A 217 11.33 -38.81 7.96
C ASP A 217 11.14 -40.34 8.05
#